data_AF-A0A1C5QXA3-F1
#
_entry.id   AF-A0A1C5QXA3-F1
#
_cell.length_a   1.000
_cell.length_b   1.000
_cell.length_c   1.000
_cell.angle_alpha   90.00
_cell.angle_beta   90.00
_cell.angle_gamma   90.00
#
_symmetry.space_group_name_H-M   'P 1'
#
loop_
_entity.id
_entity.type
_entity.pdbx_description
1 polymer ?
#
loop_
_entity_poly.entity_id
_entity_poly.type
_entity_poly.pdbx_seq_one_letter_code
_entity_poly.pdbx_strand_id
1 'polypeptide(L)'
;MIMFKKICTIFCLLVSLSIQAQNVDVRVGQLVNESNWFGLEQTLKTTPADSISPFLRQLATAMTHHYFNRPDSACTVLADLLNNHQQELGDRTMSMVILLSTNLARIGHYNDAADLLQNLYDQLTAMGTDSTLTEPYKAQAQQYRALGTCGPFYRPLHQPGEYRIPMVLANKGGQHSIEMDGSIKKKDVSCSIQGPEET
;
A
#
# COMPACT_ATOMS: atom_id res chain seq x y z
N MET A 1 51.78 14.64 6.56
CA MET A 1 50.76 15.72 6.47
C MET A 1 49.73 15.51 5.36
N ILE A 2 50.11 15.10 4.14
CA ILE A 2 49.16 14.86 3.02
C ILE A 2 48.18 13.69 3.27
N MET A 3 48.65 12.57 3.83
CA MET A 3 47.76 11.43 4.15
C MET A 3 46.74 11.75 5.26
N PHE A 4 47.14 12.49 6.30
CA PHE A 4 46.23 12.89 7.39
C PHE A 4 45.11 13.81 6.88
N LYS A 5 45.44 14.74 5.97
CA LYS A 5 44.45 15.60 5.31
C LYS A 5 43.44 14.79 4.49
N LYS A 6 43.91 13.82 3.69
CA LYS A 6 43.05 12.93 2.89
C LYS A 6 42.13 12.07 3.78
N ILE A 7 42.65 11.53 4.88
CA ILE A 7 41.87 10.74 5.85
C ILE A 7 40.80 11.61 6.51
N CYS A 8 41.13 12.83 6.94
CA CYS A 8 40.14 13.78 7.47
C CYS A 8 39.07 14.13 6.43
N THR A 9 39.41 14.33 5.16
CA THR A 9 38.43 14.62 4.11
C THR A 9 37.47 13.45 3.88
N ILE A 10 37.99 12.22 3.81
CA ILE A 10 37.16 11.01 3.67
C ILE A 10 36.25 10.83 4.87
N PHE A 11 36.77 11.05 6.09
CA PHE A 11 35.99 10.97 7.31
C PHE A 11 34.87 12.02 7.35
N CYS A 12 35.15 13.27 7.00
CA CYS A 12 34.12 14.33 6.92
C CYS A 12 33.03 14.00 5.88
N LEU A 13 33.40 13.44 4.72
CA LEU A 13 32.45 12.97 3.71
C LEU A 13 31.53 11.87 4.26
N LEU A 14 32.09 10.88 4.96
CA LEU A 14 31.33 9.79 5.58
C LEU A 14 30.38 10.31 6.67
N VAL A 15 30.82 11.24 7.52
CA VAL A 15 29.97 11.85 8.55
C VAL A 15 28.83 12.65 7.93
N SER A 16 29.09 13.39 6.85
CA SER A 16 28.07 14.21 6.16
C SER A 16 26.98 13.34 5.54
N LEU A 17 27.36 12.21 4.92
CA LEU A 17 26.43 11.23 4.36
C LEU A 17 25.54 10.60 5.44
N SER A 18 26.11 10.24 6.59
CA SER A 18 25.35 9.68 7.72
C SER A 18 24.33 10.67 8.31
N ILE A 19 24.68 11.95 8.43
CA ILE A 19 23.76 13.00 8.92
C ILE A 19 22.61 13.21 7.93
N GLN A 20 22.90 13.20 6.62
CA GLN A 20 21.88 13.34 5.58
C GLN A 20 20.91 12.15 5.56
N ALA A 21 21.42 10.91 5.66
CA ALA A 21 20.58 9.72 5.73
C ALA A 21 19.68 9.71 6.98
N GLN A 22 20.22 10.09 8.15
CA GLN A 22 19.40 10.23 9.36
C GLN A 22 18.31 11.30 9.23
N ASN A 23 18.60 12.41 8.56
CA ASN A 23 17.60 13.46 8.31
C ASN A 23 16.46 12.94 7.42
N VAL A 24 16.79 12.18 6.38
CA VAL A 24 15.83 11.55 5.47
C VAL A 24 14.99 10.49 6.20
N ASP A 25 15.62 9.62 7.00
CA ASP A 25 14.91 8.60 7.77
C ASP A 25 13.93 9.23 8.77
N VAL A 26 14.34 10.28 9.48
CA VAL A 26 13.44 11.04 10.36
C VAL A 26 12.25 11.60 9.59
N ARG A 27 12.49 12.16 8.39
CA ARG A 27 11.41 12.69 7.56
C ARG A 27 10.44 11.61 7.09
N VAL A 28 10.94 10.46 6.65
CA VAL A 28 10.11 9.32 6.22
C VAL A 28 9.29 8.80 7.41
N GLY A 29 9.92 8.64 8.59
CA GLY A 29 9.21 8.23 9.81
C GLY A 29 8.11 9.21 10.23
N GLN A 30 8.37 10.52 10.14
CA GLN A 30 7.35 11.56 10.38
C GLN A 30 6.16 11.42 9.43
N LEU A 31 6.42 11.31 8.13
CA LEU A 31 5.36 11.16 7.12
C LEU A 31 4.51 9.91 7.35
N VAL A 32 5.12 8.80 7.80
CA VAL A 32 4.39 7.58 8.19
C VAL A 32 3.51 7.83 9.42
N ASN A 33 4.03 8.46 10.47
CA ASN A 33 3.29 8.72 11.69
C ASN A 33 2.14 9.74 11.48
N GLU A 34 2.35 10.74 10.64
CA GLU A 34 1.34 11.74 10.25
C GLU A 34 0.31 11.21 9.24
N SER A 35 0.47 9.96 8.79
CA SER A 35 -0.35 9.39 7.72
C SER A 35 -0.35 10.19 6.42
N ASN A 36 0.74 10.92 6.15
CA ASN A 36 0.89 11.75 4.96
C ASN A 36 1.37 10.91 3.77
N TRP A 37 0.47 10.09 3.23
CA TRP A 37 0.81 9.09 2.21
C TRP A 37 1.24 9.69 0.88
N PHE A 38 0.68 10.84 0.50
CA PHE A 38 1.12 11.57 -0.70
C PHE A 38 2.52 12.15 -0.53
N GLY A 39 2.79 12.78 0.62
CA GLY A 39 4.14 13.24 0.96
C GLY A 39 5.13 12.08 0.98
N LEU A 40 4.74 10.94 1.57
CA LEU A 40 5.55 9.72 1.62
C LEU A 40 5.85 9.17 0.21
N GLU A 41 4.84 9.05 -0.65
CA GLU A 41 5.03 8.56 -2.03
C GLU A 41 5.94 9.51 -2.82
N GLN A 42 5.80 10.83 -2.63
CA GLN A 42 6.66 11.81 -3.28
C GLN A 42 8.11 11.69 -2.78
N THR A 43 8.32 11.60 -1.47
CA THR A 43 9.66 11.44 -0.88
C THR A 43 10.34 10.16 -1.39
N LEU A 44 9.63 9.03 -1.46
CA LEU A 44 10.18 7.78 -2.00
C LEU A 44 10.55 7.86 -3.49
N LYS A 45 9.89 8.72 -4.28
CA LYS A 45 10.17 8.93 -5.71
C LYS A 45 11.38 9.83 -5.94
N THR A 46 11.58 10.84 -5.10
CA THR A 46 12.61 11.87 -5.31
C THR A 46 13.92 11.60 -4.58
N THR A 47 13.88 10.77 -3.54
CA THR A 47 15.06 10.47 -2.72
C THR A 47 15.77 9.22 -3.24
N PRO A 48 17.11 9.25 -3.39
CA PRO A 48 17.89 8.06 -3.74
C PRO A 48 17.64 6.90 -2.76
N ALA A 49 17.52 5.68 -3.30
CA ALA A 49 17.12 4.51 -2.50
C ALA A 49 18.12 4.15 -1.40
N ASP A 50 19.40 4.42 -1.62
CA ASP A 50 20.52 4.23 -0.70
C ASP A 50 20.59 5.26 0.43
N SER A 51 19.78 6.33 0.35
CA SER A 51 19.71 7.38 1.37
C SER A 51 18.64 7.16 2.45
N ILE A 52 17.86 6.07 2.34
CA ILE A 52 16.84 5.66 3.32
C ILE A 52 17.25 4.29 3.85
N SER A 53 17.14 4.06 5.16
CA SER A 53 17.39 2.73 5.73
C SER A 53 16.53 1.66 5.03
N PRO A 54 17.09 0.47 4.73
CA PRO A 54 16.39 -0.56 3.96
C PRO A 54 15.01 -0.93 4.53
N PHE A 55 14.95 -1.13 5.84
CA PHE A 55 13.72 -1.42 6.57
C PHE A 55 12.68 -0.30 6.44
N LEU A 56 13.08 0.95 6.71
CA LEU A 56 12.14 2.07 6.65
C LEU A 56 11.63 2.29 5.22
N ARG A 57 12.48 2.05 4.22
CA ARG A 57 12.08 2.10 2.82
C ARG A 57 11.07 1.01 2.47
N GLN A 58 11.27 -0.23 2.92
CA GLN A 58 10.28 -1.32 2.74
C GLN A 58 8.97 -1.00 3.46
N LEU A 59 9.03 -0.56 4.72
CA LEU A 59 7.85 -0.16 5.48
C LEU A 59 7.06 0.93 4.75
N ALA A 60 7.72 2.02 4.37
CA ALA A 60 7.09 3.12 3.63
C ALA A 60 6.53 2.66 2.26
N THR A 61 7.21 1.74 1.59
CA THR A 61 6.74 1.15 0.32
C THR A 61 5.47 0.32 0.53
N ALA A 62 5.43 -0.52 1.57
CA ALA A 62 4.23 -1.27 1.93
C ALA A 62 3.04 -0.35 2.24
N MET A 63 3.26 0.71 3.03
CA MET A 63 2.20 1.68 3.35
C MET A 63 1.69 2.39 2.10
N THR A 64 2.58 2.88 1.24
CA THR A 64 2.16 3.55 -0.01
C THR A 64 1.43 2.61 -0.95
N HIS A 65 1.86 1.34 -1.10
CA HIS A 65 1.10 0.37 -1.89
C HIS A 65 -0.30 0.14 -1.34
N HIS A 66 -0.45 -0.01 -0.02
CA HIS A 66 -1.76 -0.21 0.61
C HIS A 66 -2.68 1.00 0.42
N TYR A 67 -2.22 2.21 0.74
CA TYR A 67 -3.05 3.42 0.69
C TYR A 67 -3.32 3.93 -0.72
N PHE A 68 -2.48 3.59 -1.70
CA PHE A 68 -2.72 3.89 -3.12
C PHE A 68 -3.42 2.76 -3.86
N ASN A 69 -4.08 1.85 -3.13
CA ASN A 69 -4.90 0.77 -3.67
C ASN A 69 -4.13 -0.11 -4.69
N ARG A 70 -2.90 -0.50 -4.35
CA ARG A 70 -2.09 -1.48 -5.09
C ARG A 70 -1.94 -2.76 -4.24
N PRO A 71 -3.02 -3.50 -3.98
CA PRO A 71 -3.04 -4.55 -2.97
C PRO A 71 -2.10 -5.72 -3.32
N ASP A 72 -1.96 -6.12 -4.59
CA ASP A 72 -0.99 -7.15 -4.99
C ASP A 72 0.45 -6.75 -4.61
N SER A 73 0.84 -5.50 -4.91
CA SER A 73 2.16 -4.97 -4.56
C SER A 73 2.34 -4.84 -3.05
N ALA A 74 1.27 -4.47 -2.33
CA ALA A 74 1.29 -4.41 -0.87
C ALA A 74 1.52 -5.80 -0.25
N CYS A 75 0.84 -6.84 -0.74
CA CYS A 75 1.01 -8.22 -0.27
C CYS A 75 2.46 -8.67 -0.35
N THR A 76 3.13 -8.45 -1.49
CA THR A 76 4.53 -8.85 -1.68
C THR A 76 5.46 -8.20 -0.65
N VAL A 77 5.36 -6.88 -0.46
CA VAL A 77 6.27 -6.15 0.45
C VAL A 77 5.93 -6.43 1.91
N LEU A 78 4.66 -6.59 2.26
CA LEU A 78 4.22 -6.92 3.62
C LEU A 78 4.66 -8.34 4.04
N ALA A 79 4.55 -9.32 3.13
CA ALA A 79 5.04 -10.67 3.39
C ALA A 79 6.56 -10.67 3.62
N ASP A 80 7.31 -9.91 2.83
CA ASP A 80 8.76 -9.76 2.99
C ASP A 80 9.13 -9.13 4.34
N LEU A 81 8.45 -8.04 4.73
CA LEU A 81 8.61 -7.40 6.05
C LEU A 81 8.33 -8.38 7.20
N LEU A 82 7.24 -9.14 7.11
CA LEU A 82 6.86 -10.11 8.14
C LEU A 82 7.80 -11.32 8.20
N ASN A 83 8.46 -11.69 7.10
CA ASN A 83 9.39 -12.81 7.08
C ASN A 83 10.80 -12.41 7.53
N ASN A 84 11.24 -11.19 7.23
CA ASN A 84 12.63 -10.80 7.34
C ASN A 84 12.92 -9.69 8.38
N HIS A 85 11.89 -8.97 8.86
CA HIS A 85 12.07 -7.77 9.67
C HIS A 85 11.21 -7.74 10.96
N GLN A 86 10.78 -8.89 11.50
CA GLN A 86 9.93 -8.92 12.70
C GLN A 86 10.54 -8.20 13.91
N GLN A 87 11.87 -8.32 14.10
CA GLN A 87 12.55 -7.65 15.21
C GLN A 87 12.50 -6.12 15.08
N GLU A 88 12.64 -5.59 13.86
CA GLU A 88 12.57 -4.15 13.57
C GLU A 88 11.13 -3.62 13.61
N LEU A 89 10.16 -4.47 13.24
CA LEU A 89 8.73 -4.15 13.33
C LEU A 89 8.27 -4.02 14.79
N GLY A 90 8.75 -4.88 15.70
CA GLY A 90 8.35 -4.89 17.10
C GLY A 90 6.82 -4.91 17.24
N ASP A 91 6.28 -3.95 17.98
CA ASP A 91 4.84 -3.80 18.23
C ASP A 91 4.01 -3.59 16.95
N ARG A 92 4.63 -3.18 15.83
CA ARG A 92 3.94 -2.99 14.54
C ARG A 92 3.69 -4.30 13.81
N THR A 93 4.30 -5.42 14.23
CA THR A 93 4.17 -6.74 13.56
C THR A 93 2.70 -7.13 13.41
N MET A 94 1.91 -6.98 14.47
CA MET A 94 0.47 -7.27 14.43
C MET A 94 -0.27 -6.41 13.40
N SER A 95 0.04 -5.11 13.33
CA SER A 95 -0.55 -4.21 12.34
C SER A 95 -0.20 -4.63 10.91
N MET A 96 1.02 -5.12 10.67
CA MET A 96 1.44 -5.60 9.36
C MET A 96 0.72 -6.90 8.95
N VAL A 97 0.45 -7.82 9.89
CA VAL A 97 -0.36 -9.03 9.65
C VAL A 97 -1.78 -8.65 9.23
N ILE A 98 -2.39 -7.69 9.93
CA ILE A 98 -3.76 -7.21 9.62
C ILE A 98 -3.79 -6.54 8.23
N LEU A 99 -2.77 -5.73 7.90
CA LEU A 99 -2.65 -5.13 6.57
C LEU A 99 -2.46 -6.19 5.48
N LEU A 100 -1.64 -7.22 5.72
CA LEU A 100 -1.44 -8.30 4.76
C LEU A 100 -2.76 -9.04 4.49
N SER A 101 -3.47 -9.44 5.55
CA SER A 101 -4.79 -10.07 5.44
C SER A 101 -5.79 -9.21 4.66
N THR A 102 -5.83 -7.91 4.95
CA THR A 102 -6.70 -6.95 4.24
C THR A 102 -6.38 -6.89 2.74
N ASN A 103 -5.10 -6.82 2.37
CA ASN A 103 -4.72 -6.77 0.95
C ASN A 103 -4.94 -8.11 0.24
N LEU A 104 -4.73 -9.25 0.92
CA LEU A 104 -5.07 -10.58 0.39
C LEU A 104 -6.57 -10.69 0.07
N ALA A 105 -7.43 -10.24 0.97
CA ALA A 105 -8.86 -10.20 0.72
C ALA A 105 -9.23 -9.29 -0.47
N ARG A 106 -8.54 -8.14 -0.63
CA ARG A 106 -8.76 -7.23 -1.78
C ARG A 106 -8.40 -7.84 -3.13
N ILE A 107 -7.51 -8.83 -3.17
CA ILE A 107 -7.15 -9.57 -4.40
C ILE A 107 -7.87 -10.91 -4.54
N GLY A 108 -8.87 -11.17 -3.68
CA GLY A 108 -9.69 -12.38 -3.73
C GLY A 108 -9.10 -13.61 -3.04
N HIS A 109 -7.94 -13.47 -2.38
CA HIS A 109 -7.29 -14.53 -1.60
C HIS A 109 -7.93 -14.64 -0.21
N TYR A 110 -9.24 -14.90 -0.16
CA TYR A 110 -9.99 -14.83 1.09
C TYR A 110 -9.62 -15.93 2.10
N ASN A 111 -9.28 -17.13 1.64
CA ASN A 111 -8.86 -18.20 2.56
C ASN A 111 -7.53 -17.86 3.25
N ASP A 112 -6.54 -17.38 2.48
CA ASP A 112 -5.24 -16.95 3.03
C ASP A 112 -5.43 -15.78 4.02
N ALA A 113 -6.28 -14.82 3.67
CA ALA A 113 -6.63 -13.70 4.53
C ALA A 113 -7.28 -14.16 5.85
N ALA A 114 -8.18 -15.15 5.77
CA ALA A 114 -8.84 -15.73 6.94
C ALA A 114 -7.85 -16.47 7.84
N ASP A 115 -6.92 -17.23 7.26
CA ASP A 115 -5.93 -18.00 8.02
C ASP A 115 -4.99 -17.09 8.81
N LEU A 116 -4.56 -15.97 8.24
CA LEU A 116 -3.77 -14.97 8.97
C LEU A 116 -4.52 -14.40 10.18
N LEU A 117 -5.80 -14.07 10.03
CA LEU A 117 -6.59 -13.50 11.13
C LEU A 117 -6.97 -14.54 12.19
N GLN A 118 -7.21 -15.79 11.78
CA GLN A 118 -7.46 -16.88 12.71
C GLN A 118 -6.21 -17.17 13.55
N ASN A 119 -5.03 -17.24 12.92
CA ASN A 119 -3.77 -17.42 13.64
C ASN A 119 -3.49 -16.27 14.61
N LEU A 120 -3.78 -15.02 14.20
CA LEU A 120 -3.66 -13.86 15.08
C LEU A 120 -4.61 -13.94 16.28
N TYR A 121 -5.88 -14.31 16.05
CA TYR A 121 -6.85 -14.55 17.11
C TYR A 121 -6.35 -15.61 18.10
N ASP A 122 -5.95 -16.79 17.60
CA ASP A 122 -5.50 -17.91 18.42
C ASP A 122 -4.30 -17.53 19.30
N GLN A 123 -3.34 -16.78 18.74
CA GLN A 123 -2.17 -16.28 19.48
C GLN A 123 -2.56 -15.28 20.58
N LEU A 124 -3.44 -14.31 20.27
CA LEU A 124 -3.86 -13.30 21.25
C LEU A 124 -4.67 -13.93 22.39
N THR A 125 -5.55 -14.89 22.07
CA THR A 125 -6.30 -15.65 23.07
C THR A 125 -5.38 -16.49 23.94
N ALA A 126 -4.36 -17.15 23.36
CA ALA A 126 -3.38 -17.90 24.13
C ALA A 126 -2.56 -17.02 25.10
N MET A 127 -2.35 -15.74 24.76
CA MET A 127 -1.73 -14.75 25.64
C MET A 127 -2.67 -14.18 26.71
N GLY A 128 -3.94 -14.60 26.74
CA GLY A 128 -4.93 -14.10 27.69
C GLY A 128 -5.45 -12.69 27.37
N THR A 129 -5.34 -12.26 26.11
CA THR A 129 -5.90 -10.97 25.67
C THR A 129 -7.42 -10.98 25.80
N ASP A 130 -8.00 -9.85 26.23
CA ASP A 130 -9.44 -9.69 26.41
C ASP A 130 -10.22 -10.06 25.13
N SER A 131 -11.33 -10.77 25.28
CA SER A 131 -12.16 -11.22 24.15
C SER A 131 -12.73 -10.06 23.34
N THR A 132 -13.02 -8.92 23.98
CA THR A 132 -13.48 -7.70 23.30
C THR A 132 -12.46 -7.14 22.31
N LEU A 133 -11.16 -7.45 22.51
CA LEU A 133 -10.07 -7.04 21.63
C LEU A 133 -9.71 -8.09 20.57
N THR A 134 -10.13 -9.35 20.74
CA THR A 134 -9.74 -10.48 19.87
C THR A 134 -10.86 -10.98 18.97
N GLU A 135 -12.12 -10.98 19.44
CA GLU A 135 -13.28 -11.44 18.67
C GLU A 135 -13.48 -10.73 17.31
N PRO A 136 -13.13 -9.44 17.12
CA PRO A 136 -13.18 -8.83 15.79
C PRO A 136 -12.34 -9.56 14.74
N TYR A 137 -11.17 -10.10 15.10
CA TYR A 137 -10.30 -10.83 14.16
C TYR A 137 -10.92 -12.17 13.75
N LYS A 138 -11.50 -12.89 14.70
CA LYS A 138 -12.24 -14.13 14.43
C LYS A 138 -13.46 -13.89 13.56
N ALA A 139 -14.25 -12.86 13.88
CA ALA A 139 -15.41 -12.49 13.07
C ALA A 139 -15.00 -12.15 11.63
N GLN A 140 -13.91 -11.38 11.45
CA GLN A 140 -13.39 -11.05 10.13
C GLN A 140 -12.84 -12.27 9.39
N ALA A 141 -12.17 -13.20 10.07
CA ALA A 141 -11.72 -14.47 9.49
C ALA A 141 -12.90 -15.30 8.96
N GLN A 142 -13.99 -15.39 9.74
CA GLN A 142 -15.22 -16.09 9.33
C GLN A 142 -15.88 -15.43 8.11
N GLN A 143 -15.92 -14.09 8.06
CA GLN A 143 -16.41 -13.37 6.89
C GLN A 143 -15.59 -13.68 5.64
N TYR A 144 -14.26 -13.69 5.75
CA TYR A 144 -13.39 -14.06 4.64
C TYR A 144 -13.58 -15.52 4.22
N ARG A 145 -13.76 -16.46 5.16
CA ARG A 145 -14.12 -17.85 4.80
C ARG A 145 -15.43 -17.91 4.03
N ALA A 146 -16.46 -17.17 4.45
CA ALA A 146 -17.74 -17.11 3.74
C ALA A 146 -17.59 -16.47 2.34
N LEU A 147 -16.75 -15.45 2.17
CA LEU A 147 -16.46 -14.88 0.84
C LEU A 147 -15.70 -15.87 -0.05
N GLY A 148 -14.77 -16.63 0.53
CA GLY A 148 -14.04 -17.70 -0.16
C GLY A 148 -14.96 -18.79 -0.71
N THR A 149 -16.03 -19.16 0.02
CA THR A 149 -17.04 -20.10 -0.47
C THR A 149 -17.97 -19.47 -1.51
N CYS A 150 -18.17 -18.15 -1.44
CA CYS A 150 -18.91 -17.36 -2.44
C CYS A 150 -18.12 -17.02 -3.71
N GLY A 151 -16.87 -17.49 -3.86
CA GLY A 151 -16.00 -17.20 -5.01
C GLY A 151 -16.62 -17.32 -6.42
N PRO A 152 -17.60 -18.22 -6.68
CA PRO A 152 -18.31 -18.24 -7.96
C PRO A 152 -19.14 -16.98 -8.27
N PHE A 153 -19.58 -16.23 -7.24
CA PHE A 153 -20.45 -15.06 -7.36
C PHE A 153 -19.69 -13.73 -7.44
N TYR A 154 -18.46 -13.67 -6.90
CA TYR A 154 -17.62 -12.47 -6.89
C TYR A 154 -16.52 -12.54 -7.96
N ARG A 155 -16.92 -12.82 -9.21
CA ARG A 155 -16.02 -12.66 -10.34
C ARG A 155 -16.00 -11.20 -10.78
N PRO A 156 -14.84 -10.67 -11.23
CA PRO A 156 -14.81 -9.38 -11.90
C PRO A 156 -15.89 -9.32 -12.98
N LEU A 157 -16.69 -8.25 -12.99
CA LEU A 157 -17.72 -8.02 -14.02
C LEU A 157 -17.14 -8.06 -15.45
N HIS A 158 -15.84 -7.79 -15.58
CA HIS A 158 -15.12 -7.74 -16.84
C HIS A 158 -13.81 -8.53 -16.76
N GLN A 159 -13.31 -8.98 -17.91
CA GLN A 159 -12.02 -9.64 -18.02
C GLN A 159 -10.90 -8.72 -17.50
N PRO A 160 -9.82 -9.26 -16.92
CA PRO A 160 -8.64 -8.45 -16.59
C PRO A 160 -8.16 -7.62 -17.78
N GLY A 161 -8.02 -6.31 -17.58
CA GLY A 161 -7.65 -5.36 -18.64
C GLY A 161 -8.83 -4.76 -19.41
N GLU A 162 -10.06 -5.22 -19.18
CA GLU A 162 -11.29 -4.61 -19.70
C GLU A 162 -11.97 -3.80 -18.60
N TYR A 163 -12.12 -2.50 -18.82
CA TYR A 163 -12.82 -1.59 -17.90
C TYR A 163 -13.95 -0.91 -18.67
N ARG A 164 -15.17 -0.99 -18.13
CA ARG A 164 -16.32 -0.25 -18.65
C ARG A 164 -16.77 0.75 -17.60
N ILE A 165 -16.79 2.02 -17.97
CA ILE A 165 -17.34 3.10 -17.15
C ILE A 165 -18.71 3.44 -17.74
N PRO A 166 -19.81 2.92 -17.19
CA PRO A 166 -21.13 3.25 -17.70
C PRO A 166 -21.41 4.74 -17.44
N MET A 167 -21.83 5.44 -18.47
CA MET A 167 -22.22 6.85 -18.41
C MET A 167 -23.67 6.98 -18.87
N VAL A 168 -24.49 7.70 -18.12
CA VAL A 168 -25.87 8.04 -18.53
C VAL A 168 -25.93 9.54 -18.75
N LEU A 169 -26.20 9.93 -20.00
CA LEU A 169 -26.46 11.32 -20.37
C LEU A 169 -27.96 11.59 -20.24
N ALA A 170 -28.34 12.54 -19.38
CA ALA A 170 -29.71 13.01 -19.34
C ALA A 170 -29.99 13.85 -20.60
N ASN A 171 -30.90 13.41 -21.47
CA ASN A 171 -31.31 14.20 -22.62
C ASN A 171 -32.13 15.41 -22.14
N LYS A 172 -31.51 16.58 -22.09
CA LYS A 172 -32.18 17.86 -21.78
C LYS A 172 -32.32 18.79 -23.00
N GLY A 173 -32.10 18.28 -24.22
CA GLY A 173 -32.02 19.08 -25.44
C GLY A 173 -30.72 19.89 -25.54
N GLY A 174 -30.15 19.97 -26.74
CA GLY A 174 -28.87 20.66 -27.01
C GLY A 174 -27.69 19.73 -27.31
N GLN A 175 -26.59 20.31 -27.79
CA GLN A 175 -25.35 19.58 -28.06
C GLN A 175 -24.65 19.23 -26.75
N HIS A 176 -24.39 17.94 -26.52
CA HIS A 176 -23.71 17.45 -25.33
C HIS A 176 -22.39 16.79 -25.74
N SER A 177 -21.29 17.18 -25.09
CA SER A 177 -20.00 16.51 -25.20
C SER A 177 -19.56 16.02 -23.84
N ILE A 178 -19.09 14.77 -23.76
CA ILE A 178 -18.28 14.32 -22.63
C ILE A 178 -16.83 14.38 -23.07
N GLU A 179 -16.04 15.19 -22.38
CA GLU A 179 -14.59 15.18 -22.49
C GLU A 179 -14.03 14.60 -21.20
N MET A 180 -13.26 13.52 -21.32
CA MET A 180 -12.58 12.89 -20.21
C MET A 180 -11.08 12.92 -20.49
N ASP A 181 -10.39 13.80 -19.78
CA ASP A 181 -8.94 13.81 -19.69
C ASP A 181 -8.52 13.12 -18.39
N GLY A 182 -7.74 12.05 -18.53
CA GLY A 182 -7.18 11.34 -17.40
C GLY A 182 -5.85 10.72 -17.74
N SER A 183 -5.16 10.19 -16.74
CA SER A 183 -4.01 9.33 -16.98
C SER A 183 -4.15 8.00 -16.25
N ILE A 184 -3.94 6.90 -16.96
CA ILE A 184 -3.87 5.56 -16.39
C ILE A 184 -2.40 5.15 -16.41
N LYS A 185 -1.79 4.96 -15.22
CA LYS A 185 -0.36 4.61 -15.08
C LYS A 185 0.57 5.59 -15.82
N LYS A 186 0.30 6.90 -15.75
CA LYS A 186 1.03 7.97 -16.47
C LYS A 186 0.95 7.91 -18.00
N LYS A 187 0.04 7.11 -18.55
CA LYS A 187 -0.36 7.23 -19.95
C LYS A 187 -1.63 8.05 -20.00
N ASP A 188 -1.58 9.14 -20.77
CA ASP A 188 -2.74 9.98 -20.98
C ASP A 188 -3.80 9.18 -21.74
N VAL A 189 -5.03 9.29 -21.26
CA VAL A 189 -6.23 8.73 -21.87
C VAL A 189 -7.16 9.91 -22.06
N SER A 190 -7.35 10.30 -23.32
CA SER A 190 -8.39 11.24 -23.70
C SER A 190 -9.54 10.49 -24.37
N CYS A 191 -10.76 10.81 -23.97
CA CYS A 191 -11.97 10.30 -24.61
C CYS A 191 -12.91 11.48 -24.85
N SER A 192 -13.31 11.68 -26.10
CA SER A 192 -14.33 12.66 -26.48
C SER A 192 -15.51 11.95 -27.11
N ILE A 193 -16.69 12.13 -26.53
CA ILE A 193 -17.94 11.60 -27.04
C ILE A 193 -18.85 12.78 -27.37
N GLN A 194 -19.12 12.99 -28.65
CA GLN A 194 -20.06 14.00 -29.14
C GLN A 194 -21.43 13.36 -29.35
N GLY A 195 -22.47 13.95 -28.77
CA GLY A 195 -23.86 13.61 -29.10
C GLY A 195 -24.22 14.02 -30.54
N PRO A 196 -25.23 13.37 -31.17
CA PRO A 196 -25.72 13.80 -32.47
C PRO A 196 -26.24 15.24 -32.42
N GLU A 197 -25.97 16.03 -33.45
CA GLU A 197 -26.68 17.30 -33.68
C GLU A 197 -28.13 16.97 -34.03
N GLU A 198 -29.07 17.36 -33.17
CA GLU A 198 -30.49 17.36 -33.52
C GLU A 198 -30.70 18.40 -34.64
N THR A 199 -31.11 17.92 -35.82
CA THR A 199 -31.46 18.73 -37.00
C THR A 199 -32.93 19.13 -36.97
#